data_AF-I4YG07-F1
#
_entry.id   AF-I4YG07-F1
#
_cell.length_a   1.000
_cell.length_b   1.000
_cell.length_c   1.000
_cell.angle_alpha   90.00
_cell.angle_beta   90.00
_cell.angle_gamma   90.00
#
_symmetry.space_group_name_H-M   'P 1'
#
loop_
_entity.id
_entity.type
_entity.pdbx_description
1 polymer ?
#
loop_
_entity_poly.entity_id
_entity_poly.type
_entity_poly.pdbx_seq_one_letter_code
_entity_poly.pdbx_strand_id
1 'polypeptide(L)'
;MSAKFEKAVSIVNSLPKEGPVQTSTDQKLRFYALFKQAKEGDVKTSRPGMMDFTGRAKWDAYKSVEGMSQEEAANKYVEALLEILKSNDSEESKKYINEIESA
;
A
#
# COMPACT_ATOMS: atom_id res chain seq x y z
N MET A 1 13.48 -7.11 -3.98
CA MET A 1 12.29 -6.23 -4.07
C MET A 1 12.31 -5.52 -5.42
N SER A 2 11.17 -5.39 -6.09
CA SER A 2 11.12 -4.88 -7.47
C SER A 2 11.21 -3.34 -7.53
N ALA A 3 11.76 -2.82 -8.62
CA ALA A 3 11.77 -1.38 -8.89
C ALA A 3 10.36 -0.80 -8.96
N LYS A 4 9.40 -1.57 -9.48
CA LYS A 4 7.96 -1.26 -9.48
C LYS A 4 7.41 -1.01 -8.08
N PHE A 5 7.79 -1.83 -7.10
CA PHE A 5 7.36 -1.65 -5.71
C PHE A 5 7.89 -0.35 -5.12
N GLU A 6 9.18 -0.06 -5.26
CA GLU A 6 9.76 1.17 -4.72
C GLU A 6 9.16 2.42 -5.40
N LYS A 7 8.90 2.36 -6.72
CA LYS A 7 8.19 3.41 -7.44
C LYS A 7 6.75 3.58 -6.94
N ALA A 8 6.01 2.49 -6.75
CA ALA A 8 4.65 2.53 -6.21
C ALA A 8 4.60 3.11 -4.79
N VAL A 9 5.57 2.77 -3.92
CA VAL A 9 5.70 3.35 -2.58
C VAL A 9 5.96 4.85 -2.66
N SER A 10 6.85 5.28 -3.55
CA SER A 10 7.12 6.71 -3.77
C SER A 10 5.87 7.47 -4.23
N ILE A 11 5.09 6.90 -5.17
CA ILE A 11 3.85 7.51 -5.64
C ILE A 11 2.85 7.64 -4.50
N VAL A 12 2.55 6.56 -3.76
CA VAL A 12 1.59 6.59 -2.64
C VAL A 12 1.97 7.62 -1.57
N ASN A 13 3.27 7.76 -1.26
CA ASN A 13 3.76 8.76 -0.32
C ASN A 13 3.67 10.21 -0.86
N SER A 14 3.65 10.38 -2.18
CA SER A 14 3.56 11.69 -2.84
C SER A 14 2.13 12.13 -3.15
N LEU A 15 1.14 11.24 -3.00
CA LEU A 15 -0.26 11.55 -3.28
C LEU A 15 -0.74 12.67 -2.33
N PRO A 16 -1.31 13.76 -2.87
CA PRO A 16 -1.84 14.82 -2.04
C PRO A 16 -3.08 14.34 -1.26
N LYS A 17 -3.39 15.02 -0.15
CA LYS A 17 -4.62 14.74 0.62
C LYS A 17 -5.88 15.00 -0.21
N GLU A 18 -5.81 15.96 -1.11
CA GLU A 18 -6.87 16.37 -2.04
C GLU A 18 -6.30 16.33 -3.46
N GLY A 19 -7.03 15.73 -4.39
CA GLY A 19 -6.58 15.54 -5.77
C GLY A 19 -7.43 14.51 -6.51
N PRO A 20 -7.17 14.31 -7.81
CA PRO A 20 -7.93 13.37 -8.63
C PRO A 20 -7.71 11.91 -8.25
N VAL A 21 -6.58 11.58 -7.61
CA VAL A 21 -6.28 10.24 -7.10
C VAL A 21 -6.38 10.26 -5.58
N GLN A 22 -7.44 9.67 -5.04
CA GLN A 22 -7.65 9.56 -3.60
C GLN A 22 -7.64 8.12 -3.12
N THR A 23 -7.11 7.92 -1.91
CA THR A 23 -7.17 6.64 -1.21
C THR A 23 -8.10 6.73 0.00
N SER A 24 -9.07 5.83 0.05
CA SER A 24 -9.92 5.60 1.23
C SER A 24 -9.09 5.12 2.42
N THR A 25 -9.65 5.19 3.62
CA THR A 25 -9.00 4.68 4.84
C THR A 25 -8.64 3.19 4.70
N ASP A 26 -9.53 2.39 4.13
CA ASP A 26 -9.31 0.95 3.94
C ASP A 26 -8.17 0.69 2.94
N GLN A 27 -8.09 1.48 1.87
CA GLN A 27 -6.96 1.40 0.93
C GLN A 27 -5.63 1.79 1.60
N LYS A 28 -5.62 2.83 2.45
CA LYS A 28 -4.43 3.21 3.22
C LYS A 28 -3.99 2.11 4.18
N LEU A 29 -4.93 1.43 4.83
CA LEU A 29 -4.64 0.28 5.70
C LEU A 29 -4.12 -0.91 4.90
N ARG A 30 -4.69 -1.20 3.72
CA ARG A 30 -4.20 -2.23 2.78
C ARG A 30 -2.76 -1.94 2.34
N PHE A 31 -2.45 -0.71 1.94
CA PHE A 31 -1.08 -0.31 1.58
C PHE A 31 -0.13 -0.43 2.76
N TYR A 32 -0.54 -0.01 3.96
CA TYR A 32 0.27 -0.16 5.17
C TYR A 32 0.61 -1.64 5.44
N ALA A 33 -0.40 -2.51 5.42
CA ALA A 33 -0.23 -3.94 5.64
C ALA A 33 0.75 -4.57 4.65
N LEU A 34 0.52 -4.35 3.36
CA LEU A 34 1.36 -4.88 2.28
C LEU A 34 2.77 -4.32 2.35
N PHE A 35 2.95 -3.03 2.62
CA PHE A 35 4.27 -2.41 2.77
C PHE A 35 5.06 -3.03 3.93
N LYS A 36 4.42 -3.18 5.09
CA LYS A 36 5.05 -3.77 6.27
C LYS A 36 5.43 -5.23 6.03
N GLN A 37 4.52 -6.03 5.47
CA GLN A 37 4.80 -7.42 5.12
C GLN A 37 5.93 -7.54 4.10
N ALA A 38 5.92 -6.68 3.08
CA ALA A 38 6.93 -6.70 2.04
C ALA A 38 8.32 -6.34 2.61
N LYS A 39 8.42 -5.31 3.48
CA LYS A 39 9.72 -4.84 4.01
C LYS A 39 10.22 -5.65 5.21
N GLU A 40 9.33 -6.10 6.08
CA GLU A 40 9.67 -6.63 7.41
C GLU A 40 9.25 -8.10 7.60
N GLY A 41 8.46 -8.66 6.68
CA GLY A 41 7.91 -10.01 6.80
C GLY A 41 6.76 -10.04 7.80
N ASP A 42 6.58 -11.16 8.50
CA ASP A 42 5.47 -11.31 9.45
C ASP A 42 5.57 -10.36 10.64
N VAL A 43 4.41 -9.92 11.14
CA VAL A 43 4.31 -9.06 12.32
C VAL A 43 4.81 -9.77 13.58
N LYS A 44 5.75 -9.14 14.29
CA LYS A 44 6.40 -9.69 15.50
C LYS A 44 6.01 -8.98 16.79
N THR A 45 5.25 -7.89 16.69
CA THR A 45 4.86 -7.07 17.83
C THR A 45 3.50 -7.49 18.38
N SER A 46 3.28 -7.23 19.67
CA SER A 46 1.96 -7.40 20.28
C SER A 46 0.96 -6.37 19.73
N ARG A 47 -0.31 -6.78 19.68
CA ARG A 47 -1.40 -5.90 19.29
C ARG A 47 -1.52 -4.69 20.24
N PRO A 48 -1.64 -3.45 19.74
CA PRO A 48 -1.83 -2.26 20.57
C PRO A 48 -3.06 -2.32 21.48
N GLY A 49 -3.03 -1.52 22.55
CA GLY A 49 -4.10 -1.44 23.55
C GLY A 49 -5.42 -0.92 22.96
N MET A 50 -6.54 -1.23 23.62
CA MET A 50 -7.90 -0.95 23.09
C MET A 50 -8.19 0.54 22.84
N MET A 51 -7.49 1.45 23.51
CA MET A 51 -7.65 2.90 23.33
C MET A 51 -6.85 3.46 22.14
N ASP A 52 -5.90 2.70 21.59
CA ASP A 52 -5.15 3.09 20.39
C ASP A 52 -5.84 2.55 19.13
N PHE A 53 -6.95 3.17 18.75
CA PHE A 53 -7.76 2.73 17.60
C PHE A 53 -6.97 2.68 16.30
N THR A 54 -6.11 3.69 16.05
CA THR A 54 -5.30 3.80 14.84
C THR A 54 -4.21 2.74 14.80
N GLY A 55 -3.45 2.57 15.89
CA GLY A 55 -2.42 1.56 15.98
C GLY A 55 -3.01 0.15 15.88
N ARG A 56 -4.18 -0.07 16.51
CA ARG A 56 -4.91 -1.34 16.44
C ARG A 56 -5.37 -1.66 15.01
N ALA A 57 -5.95 -0.69 14.30
CA ALA A 57 -6.35 -0.88 12.89
C ALA A 57 -5.15 -1.18 11.97
N LYS A 58 -4.03 -0.46 12.15
CA LYS A 58 -2.78 -0.73 11.41
C LYS A 58 -2.23 -2.12 11.72
N TRP A 59 -2.19 -2.50 12.99
CA TRP A 59 -1.71 -3.80 13.41
C TRP A 59 -2.61 -4.92 12.90
N ASP A 60 -3.93 -4.76 12.97
CA ASP A 60 -4.89 -5.74 12.48
C ASP A 60 -4.76 -5.94 10.97
N ALA A 61 -4.59 -4.85 10.22
CA ALA A 61 -4.32 -4.93 8.79
C ALA A 61 -2.98 -5.62 8.48
N TYR A 62 -1.92 -5.33 9.25
CA TYR A 62 -0.63 -6.00 9.06
C TYR A 62 -0.71 -7.49 9.43
N LYS A 63 -1.39 -7.84 10.52
CA LYS A 63 -1.59 -9.23 10.93
C LYS A 63 -2.40 -10.03 9.92
N SER A 64 -3.34 -9.41 9.20
CA SER A 64 -4.18 -10.12 8.23
C SER A 64 -3.43 -10.61 6.98
N VAL A 65 -2.22 -10.12 6.73
CA VAL A 65 -1.34 -10.54 5.62
C VAL A 65 -0.16 -11.39 6.10
N GLU A 66 -0.16 -11.83 7.36
CA GLU A 66 0.86 -12.75 7.88
C GLU A 66 0.91 -14.06 7.08
N GLY A 67 2.12 -14.59 6.91
CA GLY A 67 2.39 -15.78 6.09
C GLY A 67 2.57 -15.50 4.60
N MET A 68 2.23 -14.28 4.15
CA MET A 68 2.50 -13.85 2.78
C MET A 68 3.98 -13.61 2.57
N SER A 69 4.54 -14.09 1.46
CA SER A 69 5.96 -13.81 1.17
C SER A 69 6.20 -12.31 0.94
N GLN A 70 7.42 -11.85 1.21
CA GLN A 70 7.79 -10.44 0.97
C GLN A 70 7.60 -10.03 -0.50
N GLU A 71 7.87 -10.95 -1.43
CA GLU A 71 7.71 -10.75 -2.87
C GLU A 71 6.22 -10.65 -3.25
N GLU A 72 5.39 -11.57 -2.74
CA GLU A 72 3.94 -11.52 -2.98
C GLU A 72 3.31 -10.24 -2.42
N ALA A 73 3.72 -9.81 -1.22
CA ALA A 73 3.25 -8.57 -0.63
C ALA A 73 3.65 -7.34 -1.46
N ALA A 74 4.87 -7.32 -2.00
CA ALA A 74 5.33 -6.26 -2.90
C ALA A 74 4.51 -6.22 -4.20
N ASN A 75 4.23 -7.38 -4.80
CA ASN A 75 3.43 -7.48 -6.02
C ASN A 75 1.98 -7.03 -5.78
N LYS A 76 1.34 -7.48 -4.70
CA LYS A 76 -0.02 -7.05 -4.33
C LYS A 76 -0.09 -5.56 -4.01
N TYR A 77 0.98 -4.96 -3.50
CA TYR A 77 1.04 -3.51 -3.28
C TYR A 77 0.96 -2.76 -4.62
N VAL A 78 1.75 -3.20 -5.61
CA VAL A 78 1.75 -2.62 -6.96
C VAL A 78 0.39 -2.80 -7.63
N GLU A 79 -0.18 -4.00 -7.56
CA GLU A 79 -1.51 -4.30 -8.10
C GLU A 79 -2.59 -3.41 -7.50
N ALA A 80 -2.63 -3.27 -6.18
CA ALA A 80 -3.61 -2.42 -5.49
C ALA A 80 -3.52 -0.95 -5.93
N LEU A 81 -2.32 -0.44 -6.18
CA LEU A 81 -2.14 0.91 -6.70
C LEU A 81 -2.61 1.02 -8.15
N LEU A 82 -2.25 0.07 -9.00
CA LEU A 82 -2.70 0.05 -10.40
C LEU A 82 -4.23 -0.04 -10.50
N GLU A 83 -4.90 -0.81 -9.64
CA GLU A 83 -6.37 -0.87 -9.56
C GLU A 83 -6.98 0.51 -9.27
N ILE A 84 -6.42 1.24 -8.31
CA ILE A 84 -6.89 2.58 -7.93
C ILE A 84 -6.67 3.58 -9.06
N LEU A 85 -5.48 3.57 -9.68
CA LEU A 85 -5.16 4.47 -10.77
C LEU A 85 -6.03 4.21 -12.00
N LYS A 86 -6.23 2.94 -12.38
CA LYS A 86 -7.11 2.57 -13.49
C LYS A 86 -8.57 2.98 -13.25
N SER A 87 -9.01 2.97 -12.00
CA SER A 87 -10.38 3.37 -11.63
C SER A 87 -10.60 4.89 -11.65
N ASN A 88 -9.53 5.70 -11.50
CA ASN A 88 -9.65 7.17 -11.42
C ASN A 88 -9.57 7.89 -12.78
N ASP A 89 -9.37 7.18 -13.90
CA ASP A 89 -9.27 7.68 -15.30
C ASP A 89 -8.89 9.17 -15.48
N SER A 90 -7.81 9.58 -14.82
CA SER A 90 -7.25 10.94 -14.92
C SER A 90 -5.91 10.91 -15.65
N GLU A 91 -5.48 12.06 -16.18
CA GLU A 91 -4.17 12.18 -16.83
C GLU A 91 -3.03 11.93 -15.83
N GLU A 92 -3.19 12.34 -14.57
CA GLU A 92 -2.26 11.97 -13.49
C GLU A 92 -2.22 10.47 -13.27
N SER A 93 -3.38 9.80 -13.29
CA SER A 93 -3.46 8.35 -13.09
C SER A 93 -2.73 7.60 -14.20
N LYS A 94 -2.94 8.00 -15.47
CA LYS A 94 -2.24 7.44 -16.64
C LYS A 94 -0.74 7.66 -16.54
N LYS A 95 -0.31 8.86 -16.12
CA LYS A 95 1.11 9.17 -15.88
C LYS A 95 1.72 8.23 -14.85
N TYR A 96 1.07 8.04 -13.70
CA TYR A 96 1.55 7.16 -12.65
C TYR A 96 1.61 5.69 -13.08
N ILE A 97 0.63 5.21 -13.85
CA ILE A 97 0.65 3.86 -14.43
C ILE A 97 1.89 3.68 -15.31
N ASN A 98 2.14 4.61 -16.24
CA ASN A 98 3.30 4.56 -17.12
C ASN A 98 4.63 4.58 -16.35
N GLU A 99 4.73 5.38 -15.28
CA GLU A 99 5.91 5.42 -14.42
C GLU A 99 6.16 4.12 -13.67
N ILE A 100 5.11 3.41 -13.24
CA ILE A 100 5.21 2.11 -12.56
C ILE A 100 5.58 1.01 -13.57
N GLU A 101 4.98 1.02 -14.76
CA GLU A 101 5.21 -0.01 -15.78
C GLU A 101 6.62 0.08 -16.38
N SER A 102 7.19 1.28 -16.44
CA SER A 102 8.54 1.56 -16.96
C SER A 102 9.66 1.37 -15.93
N ALA A 103 9.34 1.07 -14.67
CA ALA A 103 10.29 0.81 -13.59
C ALA A 103 10.69 -0.68 -13.56
#